data_AF-A0A2N2YD26-F1
#
_entry.id   AF-A0A2N2YD26-F1
#
_cell.length_a   1.000
_cell.length_b   1.000
_cell.length_c   1.000
_cell.angle_alpha   90.00
_cell.angle_beta   90.00
_cell.angle_gamma   90.00
#
_symmetry.space_group_name_H-M   'P 1'
#
loop_
_entity.id
_entity.type
_entity.pdbx_description
1 polymer ?
#
loop_
_entity_poly.entity_id
_entity_poly.type
_entity_poly.pdbx_seq_one_letter_code
_entity_poly.pdbx_strand_id
1 'polypeptide(L)'
;MNFDITLKVTNLQLVEAFAIILHEPPEIGLYATKDQRRMRHLYSLWADLRSKLGKKVLNNQGNQKQSSLKLKYYEAATLHQILGLYDKPSYAQQLYDQLDQKLA
;
A
#
# COMPACT_ATOMS: atom_id res chain seq x y z
N MET A 1 8.17 4.25 15.14
CA MET A 1 6.78 4.75 15.26
C MET A 1 5.81 3.63 14.92
N ASN A 2 4.91 3.28 15.84
CA ASN A 2 3.90 2.23 15.64
C ASN A 2 2.52 2.83 15.92
N PHE A 3 2.03 3.64 14.98
CA PHE A 3 0.66 4.11 14.99
C PHE A 3 -0.07 3.63 13.73
N ASP A 4 -1.39 3.55 13.84
CA ASP A 4 -2.27 3.11 12.77
C ASP A 4 -2.70 4.32 11.92
N ILE A 5 -2.70 4.12 10.61
CA ILE A 5 -3.20 5.04 9.59
C ILE A 5 -4.49 4.47 9.03
N THR A 6 -5.54 5.28 8.98
CA THR A 6 -6.84 4.88 8.44
C THR A 6 -7.14 5.69 7.20
N LEU A 7 -7.10 5.04 6.04
CA LEU A 7 -7.35 5.63 4.74
C LEU A 7 -8.83 5.46 4.38
N LYS A 8 -9.49 6.55 3.97
CA LYS A 8 -10.78 6.47 3.29
C LYS A 8 -10.53 6.17 1.82
N VAL A 9 -11.00 5.01 1.37
CA VAL A 9 -10.72 4.49 0.03
C VAL A 9 -12.02 4.10 -0.65
N THR A 10 -12.16 4.45 -1.93
CA THR A 10 -13.26 3.96 -2.76
C THR A 10 -13.00 2.50 -3.16
N ASN A 11 -14.04 1.79 -3.60
CA ASN A 11 -13.85 0.45 -4.14
C ASN A 11 -12.94 0.46 -5.38
N LEU A 12 -13.01 1.50 -6.22
CA LEU A 12 -12.14 1.67 -7.38
C LEU A 12 -10.66 1.79 -6.96
N GLN A 13 -10.35 2.67 -6.00
CA GLN A 13 -8.98 2.84 -5.48
C GLN A 13 -8.43 1.54 -4.87
N LEU A 14 -9.27 0.77 -4.15
CA LEU A 14 -8.90 -0.53 -3.60
C LEU A 14 -8.57 -1.55 -4.69
N VAL A 15 -9.39 -1.63 -5.74
CA VAL A 15 -9.18 -2.55 -6.86
C VAL A 15 -7.92 -2.17 -7.64
N GLU A 16 -7.70 -0.88 -7.91
CA GLU A 16 -6.49 -0.40 -8.58
C GLU A 16 -5.22 -0.69 -7.77
N ALA A 17 -5.24 -0.42 -6.46
CA ALA A 17 -4.12 -0.73 -5.58
C ALA A 17 -3.85 -2.25 -5.51
N PHE A 18 -4.91 -3.06 -5.49
CA PHE A 18 -4.78 -4.51 -5.48
C PHE A 18 -4.28 -5.06 -6.83
N ALA A 19 -4.68 -4.48 -7.95
CA ALA A 19 -4.15 -4.83 -9.27
C ALA A 19 -2.64 -4.59 -9.35
N ILE A 20 -2.16 -3.46 -8.82
CA ILE A 20 -0.73 -3.15 -8.76
C ILE A 20 0.02 -4.15 -7.89
N ILE A 21 -0.51 -4.46 -6.70
CA ILE A 21 0.17 -5.37 -5.76
C ILE A 21 0.10 -6.85 -6.14
N LEU A 22 -0.76 -7.20 -7.10
CA LEU A 22 -0.83 -8.53 -7.70
C LEU A 22 0.36 -8.82 -8.62
N HIS A 23 0.95 -7.78 -9.21
CA HIS A 23 2.20 -7.92 -9.97
C HIS A 23 3.37 -8.26 -9.03
N GLU A 24 4.48 -8.70 -9.62
CA GLU A 24 5.71 -8.88 -8.84
C GLU A 24 6.13 -7.56 -8.21
N PRO A 25 6.65 -7.57 -6.96
CA PRO A 25 7.19 -6.37 -6.34
C PRO A 25 8.21 -5.73 -7.27
N PRO A 26 8.16 -4.40 -7.47
CA PRO A 26 9.10 -3.74 -8.34
C PRO A 26 10.51 -4.02 -7.86
N GLU A 27 11.43 -4.08 -8.81
CA GLU A 27 12.86 -4.15 -8.54
C GLU A 27 13.32 -2.79 -7.97
N ILE A 28 12.94 -2.45 -6.73
CA ILE A 28 13.22 -1.14 -6.11
C ILE A 28 14.71 -1.02 -5.79
N GLY A 29 15.61 -0.92 -6.77
CA GLY A 29 17.06 -0.80 -6.55
C GLY A 29 17.69 -1.88 -5.63
N LEU A 30 16.91 -2.90 -5.26
CA LEU A 30 17.25 -3.86 -4.20
C LEU A 30 18.07 -5.01 -4.76
N TYR A 31 17.92 -5.30 -6.05
CA TYR A 31 18.82 -6.17 -6.80
C TYR A 31 20.23 -5.56 -6.95
N ALA A 32 20.37 -4.24 -6.77
CA ALA A 32 21.69 -3.59 -6.71
C ALA A 32 22.34 -3.69 -5.32
N THR A 33 21.56 -3.87 -4.26
CA THR A 33 22.09 -4.02 -2.90
C THR A 33 22.24 -5.48 -2.52
N LYS A 34 23.44 -5.92 -2.15
CA LYS A 34 23.71 -7.25 -1.55
C LYS A 34 22.99 -7.50 -0.21
N ASP A 35 22.06 -6.64 0.20
CA ASP A 35 21.33 -6.70 1.47
C ASP A 35 20.07 -7.58 1.34
N GLN A 36 20.29 -8.90 1.39
CA GLN A 36 19.22 -9.90 1.36
C GLN A 36 18.19 -9.74 2.50
N ARG A 37 18.57 -9.12 3.62
CA ARG A 37 17.66 -8.93 4.77
C ARG A 37 16.62 -7.88 4.44
N ARG A 38 17.04 -6.74 3.85
CA ARG A 38 16.11 -5.70 3.38
C ARG A 38 15.19 -6.22 2.29
N MET A 39 15.70 -7.03 1.36
CA MET A 39 14.85 -7.67 0.35
C MET A 39 13.77 -8.53 1.00
N ARG A 40 14.15 -9.51 1.82
CA ARG A 40 13.18 -10.40 2.50
C ARG A 40 12.13 -9.61 3.27
N HIS A 41 12.53 -8.52 3.92
CA HIS A 41 11.61 -7.65 4.63
C HIS A 41 10.60 -6.98 3.68
N LEU A 42 11.05 -6.42 2.55
CA LEU A 42 10.15 -5.83 1.55
C LEU A 42 9.17 -6.88 0.99
N TYR A 43 9.64 -8.08 0.62
CA TYR A 43 8.77 -9.16 0.13
C TYR A 43 7.72 -9.58 1.17
N SER A 44 8.11 -9.63 2.46
CA SER A 44 7.17 -9.91 3.54
C SER A 44 6.10 -8.81 3.64
N LEU A 45 6.50 -7.53 3.61
CA LEU A 45 5.56 -6.41 3.64
C LEU A 45 4.64 -6.39 2.42
N TRP A 46 5.16 -6.77 1.24
CA TRP A 46 4.39 -6.90 0.01
C TRP A 46 3.31 -7.97 0.13
N ALA A 47 3.67 -9.16 0.62
CA ALA A 47 2.74 -10.26 0.82
C ALA A 47 1.64 -9.91 1.84
N ASP A 48 2.01 -9.25 2.94
CA ASP A 48 1.07 -8.79 3.97
C ASP A 48 0.09 -7.75 3.40
N LEU A 49 0.59 -6.75 2.66
CA LEU A 49 -0.23 -5.75 2.00
C LEU A 49 -1.16 -6.37 0.96
N ARG A 50 -0.67 -7.31 0.14
CA ARG A 50 -1.47 -8.05 -0.85
C ARG A 50 -2.62 -8.79 -0.18
N SER A 51 -2.36 -9.49 0.92
CA SER A 51 -3.39 -10.20 1.68
C SER A 51 -4.43 -9.24 2.24
N LYS A 52 -4.00 -8.11 2.81
CA LYS A 52 -4.89 -7.08 3.37
C LYS A 52 -5.76 -6.42 2.32
N LEU A 53 -5.17 -5.97 1.21
CA LEU A 53 -5.89 -5.35 0.11
C LEU A 53 -6.86 -6.34 -0.54
N GLY A 54 -6.44 -7.58 -0.79
CA GLY A 54 -7.30 -8.62 -1.37
C GLY A 54 -8.53 -8.92 -0.50
N LYS A 55 -8.34 -9.13 0.81
CA LYS A 55 -9.46 -9.27 1.75
C LYS A 55 -10.37 -8.05 1.74
N LYS A 56 -9.80 -6.85 1.67
CA LYS A 56 -10.57 -5.61 1.65
C LYS A 56 -11.38 -5.45 0.37
N VAL A 57 -10.81 -5.76 -0.79
CA VAL A 57 -11.50 -5.76 -2.10
C VAL A 57 -12.66 -6.74 -2.08
N LEU A 58 -12.44 -7.99 -1.65
CA LEU A 58 -13.49 -9.01 -1.56
C LEU A 58 -14.63 -8.57 -0.64
N ASN A 59 -14.31 -8.03 0.53
CA ASN A 59 -15.32 -7.54 1.49
C ASN A 59 -16.08 -6.30 1.01
N ASN A 60 -15.58 -5.61 -0.01
CA ASN A 60 -16.16 -4.38 -0.55
C ASN A 60 -16.78 -4.57 -1.95
N GLN A 61 -16.73 -5.80 -2.50
CA GLN A 61 -17.40 -6.14 -3.76
C GLN A 61 -18.91 -5.89 -3.65
N GLY A 62 -19.44 -5.08 -4.58
CA GLY A 62 -20.85 -4.68 -4.60
C GLY A 62 -21.20 -3.50 -3.69
N ASN A 63 -20.25 -2.96 -2.92
CA ASN A 63 -20.50 -1.83 -2.02
C ASN A 63 -19.94 -0.53 -2.61
N GLN A 64 -20.83 0.41 -2.97
CA GLN A 64 -20.44 1.71 -3.54
C GLN A 64 -19.92 2.71 -2.51
N LYS A 65 -20.00 2.41 -1.21
CA LYS A 65 -19.56 3.30 -0.14
C LYS A 65 -18.05 3.27 0.04
N GLN A 66 -17.49 4.42 0.42
CA GLN A 66 -16.10 4.52 0.86
C GLN A 66 -15.87 3.58 2.04
N SER A 67 -14.77 2.83 1.99
CA SER A 67 -14.34 1.94 3.05
C SER A 67 -13.15 2.51 3.79
N SER A 68 -12.98 2.11 5.04
CA SER A 68 -11.80 2.45 5.84
C SER A 68 -10.76 1.34 5.74
N LEU A 69 -9.60 1.63 5.16
CA LEU A 69 -8.45 0.74 5.12
C LEU A 69 -7.48 1.14 6.24
N LYS A 70 -7.33 0.27 7.24
CA LYS A 70 -6.43 0.49 8.37
C LYS A 70 -5.08 -0.19 8.08
N LEU A 71 -4.02 0.60 8.07
CA LEU A 71 -2.64 0.17 7.82
C LEU A 71 -1.75 0.62 8.97
N LYS A 72 -0.71 -0.15 9.27
CA LYS A 72 0.36 0.36 10.13
C LYS A 72 1.20 1.37 9.36
N TYR A 73 1.87 2.30 10.05
CA TYR A 73 2.72 3.32 9.43
C TYR A 73 3.65 2.77 8.32
N TYR A 74 4.38 1.70 8.61
CA TYR A 74 5.32 1.11 7.63
C TYR A 74 4.59 0.51 6.42
N GLU A 75 3.39 -0.06 6.61
CA GLU A 75 2.57 -0.61 5.53
C GLU A 75 2.03 0.51 4.62
N ALA A 76 1.61 1.62 5.22
CA ALA A 76 1.18 2.80 4.49
C ALA A 76 2.35 3.46 3.73
N ALA A 77 3.53 3.58 4.35
CA ALA A 77 4.72 4.10 3.71
C ALA A 77 5.17 3.22 2.53
N THR A 78 5.18 1.89 2.71
CA THR A 78 5.45 0.94 1.63
C THR A 78 4.41 1.06 0.52
N LEU A 79 3.11 1.12 0.85
CA LEU A 79 2.05 1.29 -0.16
C LEU A 79 2.22 2.61 -0.94
N HIS A 80 2.57 3.71 -0.28
CA HIS A 80 2.86 4.99 -0.94
C HIS A 80 4.05 4.87 -1.91
N GLN A 81 5.17 4.27 -1.49
CA GLN A 81 6.34 4.05 -2.35
C GLN A 81 5.97 3.22 -3.59
N ILE A 82 5.15 2.18 -3.42
CA ILE A 82 4.68 1.34 -4.52
C ILE A 82 3.83 2.17 -5.49
N LEU A 83 2.82 2.88 -4.99
CA LEU A 83 1.93 3.67 -5.86
C LEU A 83 2.66 4.78 -6.60
N GLY A 84 3.70 5.37 -5.98
CA GLY A 84 4.59 6.33 -6.64
C GLY A 84 5.38 5.74 -7.81
N LEU A 85 5.74 4.45 -7.75
CA LEU A 85 6.47 3.77 -8.82
C LEU A 85 5.59 3.40 -10.03
N TYR A 86 4.28 3.19 -9.82
CA TYR A 86 3.33 2.81 -10.88
C TYR A 86 2.51 4.00 -11.42
N ASP A 87 3.00 5.22 -11.22
CA ASP A 87 2.46 6.46 -11.77
C ASP A 87 0.94 6.62 -11.47
N LYS A 88 0.56 6.37 -10.22
CA LYS A 88 -0.81 6.58 -9.69
C LYS A 88 -0.86 7.81 -8.78
N PRO A 89 -0.69 9.03 -9.31
CA PRO A 89 -0.44 10.23 -8.52
C PRO A 89 -1.58 10.58 -7.57
N SER A 90 -2.84 10.44 -7.97
CA SER A 90 -3.99 10.85 -7.13
C SER A 90 -4.12 10.02 -5.85
N TYR A 91 -3.91 8.71 -5.93
CA TYR A 91 -4.01 7.80 -4.78
C TYR A 91 -2.73 7.80 -3.95
N ALA A 92 -1.55 7.86 -4.59
CA ALA A 92 -0.27 7.98 -3.92
C ALA A 92 -0.18 9.28 -3.09
N GLN A 93 -0.68 10.40 -3.64
CA GLN A 93 -0.71 11.69 -2.98
C GLN A 93 -1.67 11.69 -1.79
N GLN A 94 -2.88 11.13 -1.92
CA GLN A 94 -3.80 11.04 -0.79
C GLN A 94 -3.21 10.22 0.38
N LEU A 95 -2.44 9.17 0.06
CA LEU A 95 -1.72 8.36 1.04
C LEU A 95 -0.58 9.16 1.69
N TYR A 96 0.15 9.92 0.89
CA TYR A 96 1.22 10.82 1.36
C TYR A 96 0.68 11.89 2.29
N ASP A 97 -0.38 12.60 1.91
CA ASP A 97 -0.97 13.67 2.70
C ASP A 97 -1.45 13.16 4.07
N GLN A 98 -1.97 11.92 4.14
CA GLN A 98 -2.39 11.30 5.40
C GLN A 98 -1.23 10.76 6.24
N LEU A 99 -0.13 10.38 5.61
CA LEU A 99 1.13 10.04 6.28
C LEU A 99 1.76 11.30 6.88
N ASP A 100 1.84 12.38 6.10
CA ASP A 100 2.43 13.67 6.45
C ASP A 100 1.68 14.33 7.63
N GLN A 101 0.34 14.37 7.58
CA GLN A 101 -0.51 14.85 8.68
C GLN A 101 -0.33 14.09 10.01
N LYS A 102 0.18 12.86 9.97
CA LYS A 102 0.43 12.03 11.16
C LYS A 102 1.87 12.10 11.65
N LEU A 103 2.77 12.61 10.81
CA LEU A 103 4.19 12.78 11.11
C LEU A 103 4.53 14.20 11.60
N ALA A 104 3.71 15.19 11.24
CA ALA A 104 3.74 16.56 11.79
C ALA A 104 3.20 16.62 13.22
#